data_AF-A0A1J5M3E2-F1
#
_entry.id   AF-A0A1J5M3E2-F1
#
_cell.length_a   1.000
_cell.length_b   1.000
_cell.length_c   1.000
_cell.angle_alpha   90.00
_cell.angle_beta   90.00
_cell.angle_gamma   90.00
#
_symmetry.space_group_name_H-M   'P 1'
#
loop_
_entity.id
_entity.type
_entity.pdbx_description
1 polymer ?
#
loop_
_entity_poly.entity_id
_entity_poly.type
_entity_poly.pdbx_seq_one_letter_code
_entity_poly.pdbx_strand_id
1 'polypeptide(L)'
;MKYLILALCSISSLAYGQSTKDSILMLNGKVYKGEVIGLEEGHSDSVLTFTDEKGEKSSFETYRIFSYTSKGLNNVIYRPDEFKGNFLGVTETKAVTYGSFDARHTFKPHFVFWSSYALGLGASLSDTYLTKKEAENPNNVSVLEPGFFKRDPTWFPFLVPVVLTVTWALPSFKLKHKKVIHKEYYKNANYYRGYQRIAKQKRIFAALIGSFSGIATGMVTHYIAQ
;
A
#
# COMPACT_ATOMS: atom_id res chain seq x y z
N MET A 1 -13.72 -20.60 -65.85
CA MET A 1 -14.06 -20.01 -64.53
C MET A 1 -13.01 -20.41 -63.49
N LYS A 2 -12.67 -19.50 -62.59
CA LYS A 2 -12.39 -19.77 -61.16
C LYS A 2 -11.34 -20.84 -60.75
N TYR A 3 -10.08 -20.60 -61.08
CA TYR A 3 -8.95 -20.93 -60.18
C TYR A 3 -8.12 -19.66 -60.00
N LEU A 4 -8.69 -18.64 -59.37
CA LEU A 4 -8.45 -18.32 -57.95
C LEU A 4 -6.96 -18.23 -57.60
N ILE A 5 -6.32 -17.22 -58.22
CA ILE A 5 -5.27 -16.35 -57.67
C ILE A 5 -4.52 -16.94 -56.46
N LEU A 6 -3.31 -17.44 -56.74
CA LEU A 6 -2.34 -17.84 -55.74
C LEU A 6 -1.74 -16.59 -55.08
N ALA A 7 -2.52 -15.94 -54.23
CA ALA A 7 -2.12 -14.76 -53.47
C ALA A 7 -1.07 -15.17 -52.43
N LEU A 8 0.20 -15.01 -52.81
CA LEU A 8 1.35 -15.20 -51.95
C LEU A 8 1.36 -14.09 -50.87
N CYS A 9 0.51 -14.23 -49.85
CA CYS A 9 0.52 -13.35 -48.69
C CYS A 9 1.84 -13.54 -47.93
N SER A 10 2.83 -12.71 -48.27
CA SER A 10 4.03 -12.51 -47.48
C SER A 10 3.63 -12.14 -46.05
N ILE A 11 3.71 -13.12 -45.15
CA ILE A 11 3.55 -12.91 -43.70
C ILE A 11 4.79 -12.13 -43.26
N SER A 12 4.71 -10.80 -43.36
CA SER A 12 5.67 -9.91 -42.74
C SER A 12 5.54 -10.08 -41.24
N SER A 13 6.46 -10.84 -40.66
CA SER A 13 6.68 -10.90 -39.23
C SER A 13 7.17 -9.53 -38.75
N LEU A 14 6.21 -8.63 -38.52
CA LEU A 14 6.33 -7.51 -37.61
C LEU A 14 6.59 -8.08 -36.21
N ALA A 15 7.84 -8.48 -35.99
CA ALA A 15 8.42 -8.67 -34.69
C ALA A 15 8.41 -7.30 -34.00
N TYR A 16 7.26 -6.96 -33.41
CA TYR A 16 7.18 -5.96 -32.36
C TYR A 16 8.13 -6.43 -31.25
N GLY A 17 9.38 -5.98 -31.34
CA GLY A 17 10.32 -6.09 -30.23
C GLY A 17 9.61 -5.50 -29.03
N GLN A 18 9.34 -6.33 -28.03
CA GLN A 18 8.76 -5.86 -26.78
C GLN A 18 9.81 -4.98 -26.14
N SER A 19 9.73 -3.67 -26.41
CA SER A 19 10.46 -2.66 -25.66
C SER A 19 9.92 -2.73 -24.25
N THR A 20 10.61 -3.53 -23.43
CA THR A 20 10.34 -3.70 -22.01
C THR A 20 10.48 -2.33 -21.39
N LYS A 21 9.32 -1.70 -21.12
CA LYS A 21 9.24 -0.34 -20.60
C LYS A 21 10.23 -0.14 -19.47
N ASP A 22 11.06 0.89 -19.63
CA ASP A 22 12.01 1.33 -18.61
C ASP A 22 11.28 1.49 -17.26
N SER A 23 11.95 1.09 -16.19
CA SER A 23 11.33 1.02 -14.87
C SER A 23 12.34 1.01 -13.73
N ILE A 24 11.94 1.55 -12.58
CA ILE A 24 12.76 1.61 -11.37
C ILE A 24 12.13 0.74 -10.31
N LEU A 25 12.88 -0.21 -9.76
CA LEU A 25 12.49 -1.02 -8.61
C LEU A 25 13.14 -0.45 -7.34
N MET A 26 12.33 0.08 -6.44
CA MET A 26 12.79 0.56 -5.12
C MET A 26 13.02 -0.59 -4.14
N LEU A 27 13.91 -0.39 -3.16
CA LEU A 27 14.13 -1.33 -2.04
C LEU A 27 12.86 -1.64 -1.23
N ASN A 28 11.88 -0.73 -1.23
CA ASN A 28 10.57 -0.92 -0.58
C ASN A 28 9.57 -1.73 -1.44
N GLY A 29 9.99 -2.27 -2.58
CA GLY A 29 9.17 -3.05 -3.52
C GLY A 29 8.20 -2.22 -4.38
N LYS A 30 8.26 -0.89 -4.36
CA LYS A 30 7.51 -0.04 -5.31
C LYS A 30 8.22 -0.05 -6.66
N VAL A 31 7.44 -0.08 -7.74
CA VAL A 31 7.94 0.07 -9.12
C VAL A 31 7.37 1.34 -9.73
N TYR A 32 8.22 2.11 -10.39
CA TYR A 32 7.82 3.19 -11.30
C TYR A 32 8.12 2.76 -12.74
N LYS A 33 7.30 3.18 -13.70
CA LYS A 33 7.44 2.86 -15.14
C LYS A 33 7.55 4.16 -15.92
N GLY A 34 8.49 4.26 -16.84
CA GLY A 34 8.84 5.54 -17.46
C GLY A 34 10.32 5.58 -17.82
N GLU A 35 10.75 6.67 -18.45
CA GLU A 35 12.09 6.77 -19.05
C GLU A 35 13.14 7.18 -18.01
N VAL A 36 14.27 6.48 -17.99
CA VAL A 36 15.44 6.86 -17.17
C VAL A 36 16.27 7.88 -17.95
N ILE A 37 16.28 9.13 -17.48
CA ILE A 37 16.94 10.25 -18.18
C ILE A 37 18.46 10.18 -17.96
N GLY A 38 18.87 9.92 -16.73
CA GLY A 38 20.28 9.91 -16.34
C GLY A 38 20.51 9.68 -14.85
N LEU A 39 21.78 9.47 -14.51
CA LEU A 39 22.27 9.37 -13.15
C LEU A 39 23.21 10.55 -12.92
N GLU A 40 22.82 11.43 -12.01
CA GLU A 40 23.58 12.61 -11.61
C GLU A 40 24.39 12.27 -10.35
N GLU A 41 25.72 12.38 -10.43
CA GLU A 41 26.59 12.13 -9.28
C GLU A 41 26.67 13.38 -8.39
N GLY A 42 25.94 13.35 -7.27
CA GLY A 42 26.02 14.38 -6.23
C GLY A 42 27.18 14.15 -5.26
N HIS A 43 27.57 15.20 -4.53
CA HIS A 43 28.71 15.17 -3.59
C HIS A 43 28.55 14.21 -2.38
N SER A 44 27.36 13.66 -2.13
CA SER A 44 27.09 12.77 -0.97
C SER A 44 26.32 11.49 -1.35
N ASP A 45 25.34 11.61 -2.25
CA ASP A 45 24.63 10.50 -2.88
C ASP A 45 24.33 10.86 -4.34
N SER A 46 24.34 9.85 -5.23
CA SER A 46 23.87 10.03 -6.60
C SER A 46 22.33 10.03 -6.65
N VAL A 47 21.81 10.72 -7.66
CA VAL A 47 20.38 10.88 -7.91
C VAL A 47 20.07 10.34 -9.29
N LEU A 48 19.04 9.50 -9.39
CA LEU A 48 18.53 9.01 -10.66
C LEU A 48 17.30 9.83 -11.05
N THR A 49 17.39 10.55 -12.17
CA THR A 49 16.33 11.39 -12.71
C THR A 49 15.52 10.61 -13.75
N PHE A 50 14.20 10.64 -13.60
CA PHE A 50 13.25 9.77 -14.30
C PHE A 50 12.01 10.53 -14.72
N THR A 51 11.45 10.20 -15.88
CA THR A 51 10.18 10.74 -16.38
C THR A 51 9.09 9.69 -16.27
N ASP A 52 8.04 9.94 -15.48
CA ASP A 52 6.88 9.03 -15.38
C ASP A 52 6.11 8.96 -16.72
N GLU A 53 5.23 7.97 -16.90
CA GLU A 53 4.41 7.82 -18.13
C GLU A 53 3.53 9.07 -18.43
N LYS A 54 3.41 10.00 -17.49
CA LYS A 54 2.70 11.29 -17.59
C LYS A 54 3.56 12.48 -18.03
N GLY A 55 4.88 12.30 -18.19
CA GLY A 55 5.81 13.41 -18.48
C GLY A 55 6.32 14.17 -17.26
N GLU A 56 5.88 13.83 -16.05
CA GLU A 56 6.37 14.43 -14.80
C GLU A 56 7.78 13.90 -14.47
N LYS A 57 8.74 14.82 -14.28
CA LYS A 57 10.10 14.48 -13.84
C LYS A 57 10.12 14.23 -12.34
N SER A 58 10.59 13.07 -11.93
CA SER A 58 10.85 12.68 -10.55
C SER A 58 12.31 12.28 -10.39
N SER A 59 12.95 12.80 -9.33
CA SER A 59 14.32 12.46 -8.97
C SER A 59 14.32 11.59 -7.71
N PHE A 60 15.05 10.47 -7.74
CA PHE A 60 15.14 9.52 -6.65
C PHE A 60 16.59 9.32 -6.21
N GLU A 61 16.87 9.44 -4.92
CA GLU A 61 18.21 9.17 -4.37
C GLU A 61 18.54 7.67 -4.54
N THR A 62 19.76 7.40 -5.02
CA THR A 62 20.22 6.05 -5.38
C THR A 62 20.11 5.04 -4.24
N TYR A 63 20.38 5.44 -2.99
CA TYR A 63 20.31 4.54 -1.83
C TYR A 63 18.90 3.97 -1.56
N ARG A 64 17.86 4.50 -2.20
CA ARG A 64 16.47 3.98 -2.12
C ARG A 64 16.11 3.02 -3.26
N ILE A 65 16.96 2.92 -4.27
CA ILE A 65 16.76 2.13 -5.49
C ILE A 65 17.47 0.79 -5.36
N PHE A 66 16.80 -0.29 -5.76
CA PHE A 66 17.43 -1.60 -5.88
C PHE A 66 18.07 -1.76 -7.27
N SER A 67 17.25 -1.62 -8.31
CA SER A 67 17.69 -1.72 -9.71
C SER A 67 16.81 -0.86 -10.62
N TYR A 68 17.30 -0.56 -11.81
CA TYR A 68 16.53 0.05 -12.90
C TYR A 68 16.68 -0.77 -14.17
N THR A 69 15.60 -0.89 -14.91
CA THR A 69 15.62 -1.43 -16.28
C THR A 69 15.70 -0.24 -17.22
N SER A 70 16.73 -0.21 -18.08
CA SER A 70 16.77 0.71 -19.21
C SER A 70 17.12 -0.03 -20.50
N LYS A 71 16.35 0.21 -21.57
CA LYS A 71 16.48 -0.46 -22.87
C LYS A 71 16.45 -1.99 -22.75
N GLY A 72 15.70 -2.50 -21.77
CA GLY A 72 15.60 -3.92 -21.41
C GLY A 72 16.76 -4.52 -20.62
N LEU A 73 17.81 -3.75 -20.32
CA LEU A 73 18.89 -4.17 -19.43
C LEU A 73 18.58 -3.77 -17.98
N ASN A 74 18.51 -4.76 -17.08
CA ASN A 74 18.27 -4.55 -15.65
C ASN A 74 19.59 -4.34 -14.90
N ASN A 75 19.88 -3.09 -14.57
CA ASN A 75 21.08 -2.64 -13.89
C ASN A 75 20.83 -2.53 -12.38
N VAL A 76 21.54 -3.32 -11.58
CA VAL A 76 21.45 -3.27 -10.11
C VAL A 76 22.38 -2.17 -9.60
N ILE A 77 21.81 -1.15 -8.93
CA ILE A 77 22.61 -0.07 -8.32
C ILE A 77 22.92 -0.37 -6.86
N TYR A 78 22.05 -1.11 -6.17
CA TYR A 78 22.23 -1.42 -4.75
C TYR A 78 23.58 -2.08 -4.45
N ARG A 79 24.29 -1.51 -3.47
CA ARG A 79 25.50 -2.06 -2.88
C ARG A 79 25.30 -2.15 -1.36
N PRO A 80 25.82 -3.20 -0.69
CA PRO A 80 25.87 -3.23 0.77
C PRO A 80 26.78 -2.10 1.26
N ASP A 81 26.35 -1.43 2.33
CA ASP A 81 27.05 -0.32 2.97
C ASP A 81 26.60 -0.27 4.43
N GLU A 82 27.46 -0.71 5.34
CA GLU A 82 27.17 -0.79 6.77
C GLU A 82 26.95 0.60 7.39
N PHE A 83 27.67 1.62 6.92
CA PHE A 83 27.55 3.01 7.41
C PHE A 83 26.22 3.63 7.01
N LYS A 84 25.64 3.23 5.87
CA LYS A 84 24.29 3.62 5.43
C LYS A 84 23.18 2.67 5.93
N GLY A 85 23.49 1.72 6.82
CA GLY A 85 22.54 0.76 7.37
C GLY A 85 22.09 -0.35 6.40
N ASN A 86 22.79 -0.51 5.28
CA ASN A 86 22.55 -1.50 4.23
C ASN A 86 23.42 -2.75 4.44
N PHE A 87 23.13 -3.51 5.49
CA PHE A 87 23.90 -4.71 5.90
C PHE A 87 23.65 -5.98 5.07
N LEU A 88 22.67 -5.99 4.16
CA LEU A 88 22.27 -7.19 3.41
C LEU A 88 23.03 -7.32 2.09
N GLY A 89 23.43 -8.54 1.73
CA GLY A 89 24.03 -8.82 0.44
C GLY A 89 23.06 -8.56 -0.73
N VAL A 90 23.56 -8.29 -1.94
CA VAL A 90 22.73 -7.96 -3.11
C VAL A 90 21.62 -8.98 -3.37
N THR A 91 21.94 -10.29 -3.29
CA THR A 91 20.98 -11.39 -3.46
C THR A 91 19.94 -11.45 -2.34
N GLU A 92 20.31 -11.08 -1.12
CA GLU A 92 19.40 -11.02 0.02
C GLU A 92 18.44 -9.85 -0.09
N THR A 93 18.96 -8.67 -0.42
CA THR A 93 18.19 -7.46 -0.68
C THR A 93 17.24 -7.64 -1.87
N LYS A 94 17.65 -8.37 -2.91
CA LYS A 94 16.76 -8.79 -4.00
C LYS A 94 15.55 -9.57 -3.48
N ALA A 95 15.79 -10.55 -2.61
CA ALA A 95 14.72 -11.33 -1.99
C ALA A 95 13.79 -10.46 -1.12
N VAL A 96 14.33 -9.59 -0.25
CA VAL A 96 13.53 -8.61 0.54
C VAL A 96 12.69 -7.71 -0.36
N THR A 97 13.28 -7.23 -1.46
CA THR A 97 12.65 -6.29 -2.40
C THR A 97 11.48 -6.96 -3.12
N TYR A 98 11.66 -8.19 -3.61
CA TYR A 98 10.57 -8.97 -4.21
C TYR A 98 9.50 -9.39 -3.20
N GLY A 99 9.86 -9.72 -1.96
CA GLY A 99 8.88 -9.94 -0.89
C GLY A 99 8.00 -8.71 -0.65
N SER A 100 8.63 -7.54 -0.62
CA SER A 100 7.95 -6.25 -0.49
C SER A 100 7.06 -5.95 -1.70
N PHE A 101 7.53 -6.23 -2.92
CA PHE A 101 6.77 -6.09 -4.16
C PHE A 101 5.54 -6.99 -4.20
N ASP A 102 5.68 -8.27 -3.87
CA ASP A 102 4.57 -9.24 -3.85
C ASP A 102 3.52 -8.84 -2.81
N ALA A 103 3.93 -8.36 -1.64
CA ALA A 103 3.02 -7.82 -0.64
C ALA A 103 2.28 -6.56 -1.13
N ARG A 104 2.90 -5.70 -1.97
CA ARG A 104 2.20 -4.55 -2.58
C ARG A 104 1.10 -5.00 -3.54
N HIS A 105 1.32 -6.06 -4.33
CA HIS A 105 0.37 -6.49 -5.36
C HIS A 105 -0.70 -7.48 -4.85
N THR A 106 -0.33 -8.42 -3.97
CA THR A 106 -1.20 -9.57 -3.61
C THR A 106 -1.87 -9.43 -2.23
N PHE A 107 -1.26 -8.70 -1.28
CA PHE A 107 -1.80 -8.59 0.07
C PHE A 107 -2.91 -7.53 0.14
N LYS A 108 -4.14 -7.99 0.44
CA LYS A 108 -5.32 -7.14 0.66
C LYS A 108 -5.92 -7.41 2.06
N PRO A 109 -5.89 -6.44 3.00
CA PRO A 109 -6.32 -6.63 4.38
C PRO A 109 -7.85 -6.43 4.61
N HIS A 110 -8.70 -6.95 3.73
CA HIS A 110 -10.16 -6.70 3.77
C HIS A 110 -10.82 -7.05 5.13
N PHE A 111 -10.41 -8.16 5.76
CA PHE A 111 -10.94 -8.54 7.07
C PHE A 111 -10.58 -7.53 8.17
N VAL A 112 -9.37 -6.98 8.14
CA VAL A 112 -8.91 -5.95 9.10
C VAL A 112 -9.65 -4.64 8.89
N PHE A 113 -9.88 -4.25 7.63
CA PHE A 113 -10.72 -3.09 7.30
C PHE A 113 -12.16 -3.26 7.84
N TRP A 114 -12.85 -4.34 7.46
CA TRP A 114 -14.26 -4.54 7.82
C TRP A 114 -14.49 -4.77 9.31
N SER A 115 -13.60 -5.47 10.01
CA SER A 115 -13.68 -5.59 11.48
C SER A 115 -13.45 -4.26 12.17
N SER A 116 -12.47 -3.45 11.71
CA SER A 116 -12.21 -2.14 12.29
C SER A 116 -13.31 -1.14 11.98
N TYR A 117 -13.93 -1.23 10.80
CA TYR A 117 -15.13 -0.49 10.42
C TYR A 117 -16.33 -0.84 11.31
N ALA A 118 -16.63 -2.12 11.49
CA ALA A 118 -17.73 -2.57 12.34
C ALA A 118 -17.54 -2.15 13.81
N LEU A 119 -16.30 -2.20 14.32
CA LEU A 119 -15.97 -1.76 15.68
C LEU A 119 -15.99 -0.23 15.82
N GLY A 120 -15.53 0.52 14.81
CA GLY A 120 -15.63 1.99 14.78
C GLY A 120 -17.07 2.48 14.72
N LEU A 121 -17.89 1.89 13.84
CA LEU A 121 -19.32 2.16 13.71
C LEU A 121 -20.06 1.77 14.99
N GLY A 122 -19.82 0.56 15.51
CA GLY A 122 -20.42 0.09 16.76
C GLY A 122 -20.07 1.01 17.93
N ALA A 123 -18.82 1.45 18.04
CA ALA A 123 -18.39 2.42 19.04
C ALA A 123 -19.15 3.75 18.89
N SER A 124 -19.22 4.31 17.68
CA SER A 124 -19.91 5.60 17.43
C SER A 124 -21.44 5.58 17.53
N LEU A 125 -22.08 4.40 17.45
CA LEU A 125 -23.50 4.23 17.75
C LEU A 125 -23.74 3.95 19.25
N SER A 126 -22.82 3.24 19.91
CA SER A 126 -22.89 2.89 21.34
C SER A 126 -22.58 4.05 22.26
N ASP A 127 -21.61 4.87 21.86
CA ASP A 127 -21.33 6.16 22.47
C ASP A 127 -22.29 7.17 21.86
N THR A 128 -22.52 8.27 22.57
CA THR A 128 -23.62 9.16 22.27
C THR A 128 -23.09 10.54 21.87
N TYR A 129 -23.40 10.93 20.64
CA TYR A 129 -23.04 12.20 20.01
C TYR A 129 -24.34 12.87 19.59
N LEU A 130 -24.92 13.64 20.51
CA LEU A 130 -26.32 14.03 20.44
C LEU A 130 -26.50 15.15 19.40
N THR A 131 -27.70 15.33 18.83
CA THR A 131 -28.15 16.60 18.19
C THR A 131 -29.65 16.69 17.89
N LYS A 132 -30.52 15.89 18.52
CA LYS A 132 -31.97 16.21 18.53
C LYS A 132 -32.25 17.24 19.62
N LYS A 133 -31.68 18.43 19.37
CA LYS A 133 -31.22 19.44 20.33
C LYS A 133 -30.34 18.77 21.40
N GLU A 134 -29.02 18.76 21.19
CA GLU A 134 -27.98 18.46 22.21
C GLU A 134 -27.84 19.68 23.14
N ALA A 135 -28.55 19.79 24.25
CA ALA A 135 -29.43 18.81 24.90
C ALA A 135 -30.73 19.49 25.40
N GLU A 136 -31.47 20.11 24.46
CA GLU A 136 -32.69 20.94 24.60
C GLU A 136 -32.77 22.00 25.73
N ASN A 137 -31.69 22.27 26.49
CA ASN A 137 -31.67 23.17 27.67
C ASN A 137 -30.64 24.34 27.57
N PRO A 138 -30.91 25.52 28.17
CA PRO A 138 -30.29 26.79 27.73
C PRO A 138 -29.00 27.26 28.44
N ASN A 139 -28.56 26.62 29.53
CA ASN A 139 -27.25 26.85 30.16
C ASN A 139 -26.88 25.54 30.88
N ASN A 140 -25.97 24.76 30.28
CA ASN A 140 -25.91 23.31 30.55
C ASN A 140 -25.17 22.93 31.84
N VAL A 141 -25.74 21.94 32.55
CA VAL A 141 -25.19 21.39 33.81
C VAL A 141 -25.27 19.85 33.96
N SER A 142 -26.09 19.02 33.28
CA SER A 142 -27.00 19.14 32.14
C SER A 142 -28.02 17.98 32.13
N VAL A 143 -28.85 17.83 31.09
CA VAL A 143 -29.66 16.62 30.82
C VAL A 143 -29.39 16.18 29.37
N LEU A 144 -28.97 14.93 29.13
CA LEU A 144 -28.33 14.46 27.88
C LEU A 144 -29.00 13.19 27.32
N GLU A 145 -29.94 13.26 26.35
CA GLU A 145 -30.45 12.05 25.64
C GLU A 145 -31.09 12.32 24.24
N PRO A 146 -30.31 12.49 23.15
CA PRO A 146 -30.51 11.54 22.03
C PRO A 146 -29.24 10.82 21.48
N GLY A 147 -29.07 9.56 21.85
CA GLY A 147 -28.21 8.57 21.17
C GLY A 147 -28.97 7.25 20.98
N PHE A 148 -28.56 6.35 20.05
CA PHE A 148 -29.33 5.14 19.74
C PHE A 148 -29.50 4.23 20.98
N PHE A 149 -28.49 4.17 21.84
CA PHE A 149 -28.49 3.40 23.08
C PHE A 149 -28.62 4.25 24.36
N LYS A 150 -28.93 5.55 24.27
CA LYS A 150 -29.13 6.46 25.43
C LYS A 150 -27.99 6.36 26.48
N ARG A 151 -26.74 6.47 26.04
CA ARG A 151 -25.56 6.51 26.95
C ARG A 151 -25.05 7.93 27.12
N ASP A 152 -24.23 8.17 28.12
CA ASP A 152 -23.50 9.43 28.25
C ASP A 152 -22.35 9.52 27.23
N PRO A 153 -22.03 10.73 26.73
CA PRO A 153 -20.91 10.96 25.82
C PRO A 153 -19.57 10.60 26.48
N THR A 154 -18.85 9.66 25.88
CA THR A 154 -17.56 9.16 26.35
C THR A 154 -16.44 9.49 25.36
N TRP A 155 -15.19 9.33 25.79
CA TRP A 155 -14.01 9.49 24.93
C TRP A 155 -13.69 8.20 24.12
N PHE A 156 -14.59 7.21 24.14
CA PHE A 156 -14.27 5.84 23.75
C PHE A 156 -14.00 5.69 22.23
N PRO A 157 -14.86 6.20 21.31
CA PRO A 157 -14.59 6.21 19.88
C PRO A 157 -13.34 6.97 19.44
N PHE A 158 -12.85 7.96 20.20
CA PHE A 158 -11.56 8.59 19.91
C PHE A 158 -10.37 7.65 20.19
N LEU A 159 -10.51 6.73 21.16
CA LEU A 159 -9.51 5.70 21.46
C LEU A 159 -9.56 4.52 20.49
N VAL A 160 -10.73 4.23 19.88
CA VAL A 160 -10.93 3.06 19.02
C VAL A 160 -9.93 2.96 17.85
N PRO A 161 -9.64 4.03 17.05
CA PRO A 161 -8.61 3.98 16.03
C PRO A 161 -7.21 3.62 16.57
N VAL A 162 -6.84 4.14 17.74
CA VAL A 162 -5.55 3.89 18.38
C VAL A 162 -5.47 2.43 18.87
N VAL A 163 -6.48 1.95 19.57
CA VAL A 163 -6.54 0.57 20.08
C VAL A 163 -6.56 -0.45 18.94
N LEU A 164 -7.33 -0.20 17.89
CA LEU A 164 -7.42 -1.10 16.74
C LEU A 164 -6.15 -1.13 15.90
N THR A 165 -5.48 0.01 15.69
CA THR A 165 -4.20 0.02 14.95
C THR A 165 -3.09 -0.72 15.70
N VAL A 166 -2.98 -0.56 17.02
CA VAL A 166 -2.03 -1.32 17.85
C VAL A 166 -2.38 -2.81 17.85
N THR A 167 -3.64 -3.16 18.10
CA THR A 167 -4.13 -4.56 18.08
C THR A 167 -3.81 -5.24 16.76
N TRP A 168 -4.05 -4.58 15.62
CA TRP A 168 -3.76 -5.13 14.29
C TRP A 168 -2.28 -5.07 13.88
N ALA A 169 -1.41 -4.40 14.64
CA ALA A 169 0.03 -4.37 14.40
C ALA A 169 0.78 -5.59 14.96
N LEU A 170 0.23 -6.29 15.97
CA LEU A 170 0.93 -7.37 16.68
C LEU A 170 0.88 -8.75 15.96
N PRO A 171 -0.27 -9.27 15.49
CA PRO A 171 -0.34 -10.66 15.02
C PRO A 171 0.51 -10.92 13.76
N SER A 172 1.44 -11.87 13.84
CA SER A 172 2.11 -12.42 12.65
C SER A 172 1.12 -13.26 11.82
N PHE A 173 1.43 -13.51 10.55
CA PHE A 173 0.56 -14.31 9.67
C PHE A 173 1.40 -15.17 8.73
N LYS A 174 0.96 -16.41 8.49
CA LYS A 174 1.65 -17.35 7.59
C LYS A 174 1.39 -16.99 6.12
N LEU A 175 2.44 -16.98 5.31
CA LEU A 175 2.36 -16.71 3.88
C LEU A 175 1.71 -17.89 3.15
N LYS A 176 0.65 -17.65 2.37
CA LYS A 176 -0.01 -18.68 1.57
C LYS A 176 0.65 -18.75 0.19
N HIS A 177 1.18 -19.91 -0.20
CA HIS A 177 1.87 -20.11 -1.49
C HIS A 177 1.05 -19.64 -2.71
N LYS A 178 -0.28 -19.79 -2.69
CA LYS A 178 -1.21 -19.30 -3.74
C LYS A 178 -1.23 -17.77 -3.93
N LYS A 179 -0.62 -16.99 -3.03
CA LYS A 179 -0.57 -15.51 -3.06
C LYS A 179 0.84 -14.96 -3.32
N VAL A 180 1.74 -15.78 -3.82
CA VAL A 180 3.13 -15.42 -4.14
C VAL A 180 3.31 -15.41 -5.66
N ILE A 181 3.85 -14.32 -6.17
CA ILE A 181 4.22 -14.15 -7.58
C ILE A 181 5.59 -14.81 -7.78
N HIS A 182 6.59 -14.40 -6.99
CA HIS A 182 7.97 -14.91 -7.07
C HIS A 182 8.13 -16.20 -6.26
N LYS A 183 7.52 -17.30 -6.74
CA LYS A 183 7.45 -18.60 -6.04
C LYS A 183 8.82 -19.18 -5.63
N GLU A 184 9.87 -18.88 -6.38
CA GLU A 184 11.26 -19.28 -6.10
C GLU A 184 11.75 -18.83 -4.72
N TYR A 185 11.32 -17.66 -4.23
CA TYR A 185 11.71 -17.15 -2.91
C TYR A 185 10.76 -17.57 -1.78
N TYR A 186 9.76 -18.44 -2.01
CA TYR A 186 8.76 -18.80 -0.99
C TYR A 186 9.35 -19.34 0.32
N LYS A 187 10.48 -20.05 0.26
CA LYS A 187 11.21 -20.57 1.43
C LYS A 187 12.30 -19.63 1.96
N ASN A 188 12.52 -18.47 1.35
CA ASN A 188 13.61 -17.56 1.70
C ASN A 188 13.19 -16.62 2.86
N ALA A 189 13.99 -16.60 3.93
CA ALA A 189 13.71 -15.81 5.13
C ALA A 189 13.73 -14.29 4.86
N ASN A 190 14.62 -13.81 4.00
CA ASN A 190 14.74 -12.39 3.64
C ASN A 190 13.53 -11.94 2.80
N TYR A 191 13.06 -12.78 1.88
CA TYR A 191 11.78 -12.54 1.19
C TYR A 191 10.60 -12.43 2.16
N TYR A 192 10.50 -13.34 3.14
CA TYR A 192 9.44 -13.29 4.13
C TYR A 192 9.47 -12.01 4.99
N ARG A 193 10.66 -11.55 5.41
CA ARG A 193 10.86 -10.25 6.10
C ARG A 193 10.31 -9.08 5.28
N GLY A 194 10.64 -9.00 3.99
CA GLY A 194 10.13 -7.97 3.08
C GLY A 194 8.61 -8.00 2.94
N TYR A 195 8.04 -9.18 2.73
CA TYR A 195 6.59 -9.36 2.62
C TYR A 195 5.86 -8.94 3.90
N GLN A 196 6.36 -9.37 5.07
CA GLN A 196 5.77 -9.01 6.36
C GLN A 196 5.80 -7.49 6.62
N ARG A 197 6.89 -6.80 6.31
CA ARG A 197 7.04 -5.34 6.51
C ARG A 197 5.89 -4.58 5.83
N ILE A 198 5.67 -4.81 4.54
CA ILE A 198 4.63 -4.13 3.75
C ILE A 198 3.22 -4.60 4.16
N ALA A 199 3.03 -5.89 4.44
CA ALA A 199 1.73 -6.40 4.85
C ALA A 199 1.28 -5.87 6.22
N LYS A 200 2.21 -5.72 7.18
CA LYS A 200 1.96 -5.08 8.48
C LYS A 200 1.58 -3.61 8.30
N GLN A 201 2.33 -2.86 7.49
CA GLN A 201 1.98 -1.47 7.13
C GLN A 201 0.55 -1.38 6.56
N LYS A 202 0.22 -2.22 5.56
CA LYS A 202 -1.13 -2.27 4.98
C LYS A 202 -2.23 -2.59 6.00
N ARG A 203 -1.98 -3.49 6.97
CA ARG A 203 -2.94 -3.81 8.05
C ARG A 203 -3.20 -2.62 8.95
N ILE A 204 -2.14 -1.90 9.36
CA ILE A 204 -2.26 -0.72 10.22
C ILE A 204 -3.07 0.37 9.51
N PHE A 205 -2.75 0.69 8.25
CA PHE A 205 -3.54 1.65 7.47
C PHE A 205 -4.99 1.20 7.25
N ALA A 206 -5.23 -0.09 7.00
CA ALA A 206 -6.59 -0.61 6.82
C ALA A 206 -7.42 -0.58 8.12
N ALA A 207 -6.80 -0.82 9.28
CA ALA A 207 -7.44 -0.68 10.57
C ALA A 207 -7.81 0.79 10.85
N LEU A 208 -6.85 1.69 10.64
CA LEU A 208 -7.02 3.14 10.81
C LEU A 208 -8.16 3.68 9.94
N ILE A 209 -8.06 3.49 8.62
CA ILE A 209 -9.07 3.97 7.67
C ILE A 209 -10.43 3.30 7.94
N GLY A 210 -10.45 1.99 8.19
CA GLY A 210 -11.68 1.27 8.53
C GLY A 210 -12.37 1.87 9.76
N SER A 211 -11.64 2.08 10.85
CA SER A 211 -12.19 2.67 12.09
C SER A 211 -12.71 4.10 11.88
N PHE A 212 -11.97 4.97 11.18
CA PHE A 212 -12.45 6.33 10.89
C PHE A 212 -13.66 6.32 9.97
N SER A 213 -13.70 5.49 8.93
CA SER A 213 -14.89 5.33 8.08
C SER A 213 -16.08 4.84 8.88
N GLY A 214 -15.90 3.90 9.81
CA GLY A 214 -16.98 3.41 10.68
C GLY A 214 -17.54 4.50 11.58
N ILE A 215 -16.67 5.25 12.27
CA ILE A 215 -17.03 6.37 13.13
C ILE A 215 -17.77 7.46 12.33
N ALA A 216 -17.22 7.84 11.17
CA ALA A 216 -17.84 8.84 10.30
C ALA A 216 -19.22 8.38 9.78
N THR A 217 -19.39 7.09 9.44
CA THR A 217 -20.71 6.57 9.06
C THR A 217 -21.70 6.61 10.23
N GLY A 218 -21.28 6.27 11.46
CA GLY A 218 -22.11 6.43 12.65
C GLY A 218 -22.54 7.87 12.88
N MET A 219 -21.61 8.83 12.82
CA MET A 219 -21.91 10.27 12.95
C MET A 219 -22.89 10.77 11.87
N VAL A 220 -22.71 10.36 10.61
CA VAL A 220 -23.66 10.69 9.52
C VAL A 220 -25.03 10.03 9.75
N THR A 221 -25.06 8.81 10.30
CA THR A 221 -26.32 8.12 10.63
C THR A 221 -27.07 8.86 11.75
N HIS A 222 -26.35 9.37 12.75
CA HIS A 222 -26.93 10.24 13.79
C HIS A 222 -27.50 11.54 13.21
N TYR A 223 -26.79 12.19 12.30
CA TYR A 223 -27.26 13.43 11.64
C TYR A 223 -28.51 13.22 10.77
N ILE A 224 -28.65 12.07 10.10
CA ILE A 224 -29.81 11.76 9.23
C ILE A 224 -31.02 11.24 10.04
N ALA A 225 -30.80 10.63 11.21
CA ALA A 225 -31.86 10.13 12.08
C ALA A 225 -32.53 11.22 12.96
N GLN A 226 -32.08 12.47 12.83
CA GLN A 226 -32.59 13.65 13.52
C GLN A 226 -33.57 14.42 12.64
#